data_AF-A0A2H3KRS1-F1
#
_entry.id   AF-A0A2H3KRS1-F1
#
_cell.length_a   1.000
_cell.length_b   1.000
_cell.length_c   1.000
_cell.angle_alpha   90.00
_cell.angle_beta   90.00
_cell.angle_gamma   90.00
#
_symmetry.space_group_name_H-M   'P 1'
#
loop_
_entity.id
_entity.type
_entity.pdbx_description
1 polymer ?
#
loop_
_entity_poly.entity_id
_entity_poly.type
_entity_poly.pdbx_seq_one_letter_code
_entity_poly.pdbx_strand_id
1 'polypeptide(L)' 'MPPRSAVRTNIVIFTILGFVVALLIHFIVLSSVRYNWLDNLAPDGSVVPMTMLLQLFAMFG' A
#
# COMPACT_ATOMS: atom_id res chain seq x y z
N MET A 1 7.07 -4.26 -40.65
CA MET A 1 6.30 -4.28 -39.39
C MET A 1 5.07 -3.40 -39.58
N PRO A 2 3.85 -3.94 -39.54
CA PRO A 2 2.64 -3.12 -39.60
C PRO A 2 2.61 -2.16 -38.40
N PRO A 3 2.18 -0.91 -38.57
CA PRO A 3 2.11 0.05 -37.48
C PRO A 3 1.18 -0.50 -36.39
N ARG A 4 1.74 -0.68 -35.19
CA ARG A 4 0.96 -1.00 -33.99
C ARG A 4 -0.01 0.15 -33.76
N SER A 5 -1.31 -0.15 -33.65
CA SER A 5 -2.29 0.91 -33.44
C SER A 5 -1.97 1.63 -32.13
N ALA A 6 -1.90 2.96 -32.19
CA ALA A 6 -1.60 3.80 -31.04
C ALA A 6 -2.56 3.50 -29.88
N VAL A 7 -3.83 3.25 -30.20
CA VAL A 7 -4.87 2.86 -29.24
C VAL A 7 -4.54 1.54 -28.52
N ARG A 8 -4.19 0.48 -29.26
CA ARG A 8 -3.86 -0.82 -28.64
C ARG A 8 -2.61 -0.71 -27.76
N THR A 9 -1.62 0.05 -28.22
CA THR A 9 -0.39 0.29 -27.45
C THR A 9 -0.68 1.05 -26.15
N ASN A 10 -1.50 2.10 -26.21
CA ASN A 10 -1.89 2.87 -25.03
C ASN A 10 -2.65 2.01 -24.01
N ILE A 11 -3.62 1.21 -24.46
CA ILE A 11 -4.37 0.30 -23.57
C ILE A 11 -3.41 -0.63 -22.83
N VAL A 12 -2.49 -1.28 -23.57
CA VAL A 12 -1.52 -2.21 -22.96
C VAL A 12 -0.64 -1.50 -21.94
N ILE A 13 -0.11 -0.31 -22.26
CA ILE A 13 0.74 0.46 -21.35
C ILE A 13 -0.04 0.87 -20.09
N PHE A 14 -1.25 1.40 -20.24
CA PHE A 14 -2.08 1.81 -19.10
C PHE A 14 -2.48 0.64 -18.22
N THR A 15 -2.85 -0.51 -18.79
CA THR A 15 -3.20 -1.68 -17.99
C THR A 15 -1.98 -2.24 -17.26
N ILE A 16 -0.83 -2.40 -17.92
CA ILE A 16 0.35 -2.98 -17.28
C ILE A 16 0.92 -2.01 -16.24
N LEU A 17 1.22 -0.77 -16.62
CA LEU A 17 1.87 0.19 -15.71
C LEU A 17 0.88 0.79 -14.70
N GLY A 18 -0.30 1.19 -15.18
CA GLY A 18 -1.28 1.89 -14.35
C GLY A 18 -2.04 0.98 -13.39
N PHE A 19 -2.28 -0.28 -13.76
CA PHE A 19 -3.06 -1.20 -12.93
C PHE A 19 -2.20 -2.30 -12.32
N VAL A 20 -1.54 -3.12 -13.16
CA VAL A 20 -0.82 -4.30 -12.66
C VAL A 20 0.36 -3.90 -11.79
N VAL A 21 1.23 -3.01 -12.26
CA VAL A 21 2.40 -2.55 -11.50
C VAL A 21 1.98 -1.75 -10.27
N ALA A 22 0.96 -0.89 -10.39
CA ALA A 22 0.45 -0.14 -9.24
C ALA A 22 -0.05 -1.07 -8.13
N LEU A 23 -0.88 -2.07 -8.46
CA LEU A 23 -1.36 -3.05 -7.48
C LEU A 23 -0.21 -3.87 -6.89
N LEU A 24 0.72 -4.32 -7.72
CA LEU A 24 1.89 -5.08 -7.26
C LEU A 24 2.69 -4.29 -6.21
N ILE A 25 2.97 -3.01 -6.47
CA ILE A 25 3.65 -2.13 -5.52
C ILE A 25 2.85 -2.00 -4.23
N HIS A 26 1.53 -1.78 -4.30
CA HIS A 26 0.70 -1.67 -3.11
C HIS A 26 0.75 -2.96 -2.26
N PHE A 27 0.61 -4.13 -2.89
CA PHE A 27 0.70 -5.40 -2.17
C PHE A 27 2.09 -5.64 -1.58
N ILE A 28 3.17 -5.25 -2.25
CA ILE A 28 4.53 -5.33 -1.70
C ILE A 28 4.68 -4.44 -0.46
N VAL A 29 4.18 -3.21 -0.53
CA VAL A 29 4.28 -2.27 0.60
C VAL A 29 3.45 -2.76 1.79
N LEU A 30 2.22 -3.22 1.54
CA LEU A 30 1.36 -3.83 2.55
C LEU A 30 1.94 -5.12 3.14
N SER A 31 2.73 -5.88 2.38
CA SER A 31 3.40 -7.08 2.90
C SER A 31 4.61 -6.77 3.80
N SER A 32 5.06 -5.51 3.88
CA SER A 32 6.29 -5.15 4.59
C SER A 32 6.04 -4.71 6.03
N VAL A 33 6.86 -5.18 6.97
CA VAL A 33 6.69 -4.85 8.41
C VAL A 33 6.76 -3.34 8.69
N ARG A 34 7.63 -2.61 7.96
CA ARG A 34 7.87 -1.18 8.20
C ARG A 34 6.90 -0.25 7.48
N TYR A 35 6.45 -0.64 6.29
CA TYR A 35 5.66 0.24 5.41
C TYR A 35 4.21 -0.22 5.25
N ASN A 36 3.83 -1.34 5.87
CA ASN A 36 2.43 -1.73 5.98
C ASN A 36 1.69 -0.67 6.81
N TRP A 37 0.86 0.11 6.14
CA TRP A 37 0.05 1.13 6.79
C TRP A 37 -1.26 0.55 7.35
N LEU A 38 -1.64 -0.69 7.03
CA LEU A 38 -2.80 -1.38 7.60
C LEU A 38 -2.51 -2.03 8.95
N ASP A 39 -1.27 -2.47 9.22
CA ASP A 39 -0.89 -3.10 10.50
C ASP A 39 -0.77 -2.11 11.67
N ASN A 40 -0.94 -0.80 11.44
CA ASN A 40 -1.08 0.19 12.51
C ASN A 40 -2.50 0.21 13.13
N LEU A 41 -3.39 -0.68 12.68
CA LEU A 41 -4.67 -0.93 13.34
C LEU A 41 -4.45 -1.99 14.43
N ALA A 42 -4.89 -1.72 15.65
CA ALA A 42 -4.95 -2.73 16.70
C ALA A 42 -5.78 -3.94 16.25
N PRO A 43 -5.66 -5.10 16.93
CA PRO A 43 -6.42 -6.31 16.61
C PRO A 43 -7.95 -6.13 16.56
N ASP A 44 -8.48 -5.04 17.11
CA ASP A 44 -9.90 -4.65 17.09
C ASP A 44 -10.26 -3.64 15.97
N GLY A 45 -9.32 -3.32 15.09
CA GLY A 45 -9.51 -2.35 14.00
C GLY A 45 -9.42 -0.88 14.43
N SER A 46 -9.07 -0.59 15.69
CA SER A 46 -8.87 0.78 16.15
C SER A 46 -7.49 1.31 15.74
N VAL A 47 -7.43 2.55 15.25
CA VAL A 47 -6.16 3.23 15.00
C VAL A 47 -5.54 3.50 16.37
N VAL A 48 -4.50 2.77 16.76
CA VAL A 48 -3.75 3.10 17.98
C VAL A 48 -2.83 4.25 17.62
N PRO A 49 -3.10 5.48 18.09
CA PRO A 49 -2.15 6.54 17.88
C PRO A 49 -0.91 6.14 18.68
N MET A 50 0.26 6.11 18.03
CA MET A 50 1.55 5.84 18.69
C MET A 50 1.76 6.71 19.96
N THR A 51 1.08 7.86 20.03
CA THR A 51 0.98 8.74 21.20
C THR A 51 0.22 8.15 22.40
N MET A 52 -0.82 7.34 22.22
CA MET A 52 -1.53 6.68 23.34
C MET A 52 -0.71 5.54 23.95
N LEU A 53 0.02 4.76 23.14
CA LEU A 53 0.90 3.69 23.64
C LEU A 53 2.06 4.24 24.48
N LEU A 54 2.65 5.37 24.05
CA LEU A 54 3.66 6.09 24.83
C LEU A 54 3.12 6.66 26.15
N GLN A 55 1.90 7.20 26.15
CA GLN A 55 1.25 7.71 27.37
C GLN A 55 0.91 6.59 28.36
N LEU A 56 0.47 5.43 27.87
CA LEU A 56 0.19 4.27 28.72
C LEU A 56 1.47 3.74 29.39
N PHE A 57 2.56 3.60 28.63
CA PHE A 57 3.83 3.15 29.18
C PHE A 57 4.40 4.13 30.22
N ALA A 58 4.25 5.45 30.00
CA ALA A 58 4.68 6.49 30.95
C ALA A 58 3.82 6.57 32.23
N MET A 59 2.62 6.00 32.25
CA MET A 59 1.72 6.01 33.41
C MET A 59 1.92 4.79 34.33
N PHE A 60 2.47 3.69 33.80
CA PHE A 60 2.65 2.42 34.51
C PHE A 60 4.12 2.00 34.70
N GLY A 61 5.08 2.84 34.30
CA GLY A 61 6.51 2.73 34.59
C GLY A 61 6.97 3.83 35.55
#